data_AF-A0A2A9LKN2-F1
#
_entry.id   AF-A0A2A9LKN2-F1
#
_cell.length_a   1.000
_cell.length_b   1.000
_cell.length_c   1.000
_cell.angle_alpha   90.00
_cell.angle_beta   90.00
_cell.angle_gamma   90.00
#
_symmetry.space_group_name_H-M   'P 1'
#
loop_
_entity.id
_entity.type
_entity.pdbx_description
1 polymer ?
#
loop_
_entity_poly.entity_id
_entity_poly.type
_entity_poly.pdbx_seq_one_letter_code
_entity_poly.pdbx_strand_id
1 'polypeptide(L)'
;MSSFATRVACLALFAASAAAHAAPVDHAGRGIYHFASQSGCPFASATATDCNRVALDAPDVHASVDTDTHTIVFSSDAARRTKDVLGDVLLQGTGVDGDGQRVPLSVHVLLRRDGVKWDRDVYVHAPVHGQFTEVRIDPYRVRVKEGGGERDVLTPDETSALFAHPSFASRLAQHLVKVRATDPKQPADDDITIALGVGKLTKSVARASFTSNGPRDGDIAGALASGTWAIRLDVLSDHIPVWVAQRELFLFGLDGSPLVKTLRERGFAKNDRIELGARDGNGYLRVNGHEEAFAGAAASAHAFLQESFVGLILGWHRDPAAASAAASAVAPKVARSTPGMPA
;
A
#
# COMPACT_ATOMS: atom_id res chain seq x y z
N MET A 1 -18.46 74.80 36.42
CA MET A 1 -19.42 73.86 35.79
C MET A 1 -18.73 73.26 34.58
N SER A 2 -18.55 71.93 34.58
CA SER A 2 -18.09 71.02 33.51
C SER A 2 -16.80 71.31 32.74
N SER A 3 -15.98 70.35 32.32
CA SER A 3 -15.72 68.93 32.62
C SER A 3 -14.67 68.49 31.59
N PHE A 4 -13.52 68.01 32.06
CA PHE A 4 -12.73 66.86 31.58
C PHE A 4 -12.52 66.54 30.08
N ALA A 5 -11.26 66.66 29.66
CA ALA A 5 -10.32 65.58 29.30
C ALA A 5 -10.64 64.55 28.18
N THR A 6 -9.79 64.60 27.15
CA THR A 6 -8.98 63.52 26.55
C THR A 6 -9.56 62.11 26.45
N ARG A 7 -9.71 61.57 25.23
CA ARG A 7 -9.70 60.13 24.97
C ARG A 7 -8.87 59.76 23.74
N VAL A 8 -7.68 59.25 24.05
CA VAL A 8 -6.90 58.30 23.25
C VAL A 8 -7.73 57.02 23.09
N ALA A 9 -7.85 56.49 21.88
CA ALA A 9 -8.38 55.16 21.64
C ALA A 9 -7.43 54.39 20.71
N CYS A 10 -6.42 53.75 21.32
CA CYS A 10 -5.70 52.64 20.70
C CYS A 10 -6.63 51.42 20.67
N LEU A 11 -7.16 51.08 19.50
CA LEU A 11 -7.84 49.81 19.25
C LEU A 11 -6.77 48.74 19.03
N ALA A 12 -6.41 48.04 20.10
CA ALA A 12 -5.71 46.77 20.02
C ALA A 12 -6.71 45.70 19.57
N LEU A 13 -6.76 45.40 18.28
CA LEU A 13 -7.38 44.19 17.75
C LEU A 13 -6.48 43.00 18.09
N PHE A 14 -6.76 42.34 19.21
CA PHE A 14 -6.34 40.96 19.43
C PHE A 14 -7.11 40.07 18.46
N ALA A 15 -6.57 39.86 17.27
CA ALA A 15 -6.95 38.74 16.42
C ALA A 15 -6.44 37.47 17.11
N ALA A 16 -7.29 36.85 17.92
CA ALA A 16 -7.09 35.47 18.35
C ALA A 16 -7.24 34.60 17.10
N SER A 17 -6.11 34.29 16.47
CA SER A 17 -6.00 33.25 15.44
C SER A 17 -6.22 31.90 16.12
N ALA A 18 -7.48 31.57 16.40
CA ALA A 18 -7.86 30.19 16.66
C ALA A 18 -7.62 29.44 15.34
N ALA A 19 -6.53 28.68 15.27
CA ALA A 19 -6.36 27.69 14.23
C ALA A 19 -7.57 26.75 14.33
N ALA A 20 -8.49 26.88 13.38
CA ALA A 20 -9.58 25.93 13.22
C ALA A 20 -8.93 24.60 12.81
N HIS A 21 -8.83 23.67 13.76
CA HIS A 21 -8.42 22.31 13.46
C HIS A 21 -9.57 21.66 12.67
N ALA A 22 -9.25 20.96 11.60
CA ALA A 22 -10.23 20.18 10.87
C ALA A 22 -10.79 19.12 11.84
N ALA A 23 -12.11 19.01 11.90
CA ALA A 23 -12.73 17.96 12.72
C ALA A 23 -12.36 16.58 12.14
N PRO A 24 -12.26 15.54 12.98
CA PRO A 24 -12.10 14.17 12.52
C PRO A 24 -13.16 13.81 11.48
N VAL A 25 -12.76 13.07 10.45
CA VAL A 25 -13.67 12.53 9.44
C VAL A 25 -14.11 11.14 9.87
N ASP A 26 -15.42 10.96 10.07
CA ASP A 26 -15.99 9.67 10.45
C ASP A 26 -16.44 8.87 9.23
N HIS A 27 -15.98 7.63 9.16
CA HIS A 27 -16.36 6.63 8.16
C HIS A 27 -17.14 5.51 8.83
N ALA A 28 -18.16 5.00 8.15
CA ALA A 28 -19.03 3.96 8.66
C ALA A 28 -19.39 2.96 7.58
N GLY A 29 -19.47 1.69 7.99
CA GLY A 29 -19.86 0.60 7.13
C GLY A 29 -18.80 0.25 6.08
N ARG A 30 -19.09 -0.84 5.36
CA ARG A 30 -18.12 -1.45 4.44
C ARG A 30 -17.74 -0.48 3.33
N GLY A 31 -16.44 -0.21 3.19
CA GLY A 31 -15.94 0.77 2.22
C GLY A 31 -14.44 0.97 2.31
N ILE A 32 -13.90 1.71 1.35
CA ILE A 32 -12.49 2.08 1.27
C ILE A 32 -12.43 3.60 1.24
N TYR A 33 -11.62 4.16 2.14
CA TYR A 33 -11.54 5.59 2.37
C TYR A 33 -10.08 6.01 2.31
N HIS A 34 -9.73 6.76 1.27
CA HIS A 34 -8.40 7.33 1.12
C HIS A 34 -8.32 8.69 1.82
N PHE A 35 -7.15 9.00 2.34
CA PHE A 35 -6.85 10.29 2.96
C PHE A 35 -5.42 10.71 2.67
N ALA A 36 -5.14 11.98 2.87
CA ALA A 36 -3.87 12.58 2.49
C ALA A 36 -2.68 11.94 3.23
N SER A 37 -1.59 11.74 2.48
CA SER A 37 -0.26 11.46 2.99
C SER A 37 0.61 12.71 2.89
N GLN A 38 1.17 13.14 4.01
CA GLN A 38 2.14 14.24 4.05
C GLN A 38 3.56 13.76 3.72
N SER A 39 3.80 12.46 3.88
CA SER A 39 5.06 11.78 3.57
C SER A 39 5.20 11.39 2.09
N GLY A 40 4.15 11.64 1.30
CA GLY A 40 4.10 11.41 -0.14
C GLY A 40 3.46 10.07 -0.52
N CYS A 41 3.09 9.97 -1.80
CA CYS A 41 2.40 8.83 -2.37
C CYS A 41 3.28 8.14 -3.42
N PRO A 42 3.52 6.81 -3.30
CA PRO A 42 4.24 6.06 -4.32
C PRO A 42 3.60 6.23 -5.70
N PHE A 43 4.37 6.44 -6.77
CA PHE A 43 3.88 6.46 -8.16
C PHE A 43 2.72 7.42 -8.45
N ALA A 44 2.49 8.39 -7.58
CA ALA A 44 1.42 9.36 -7.72
C ALA A 44 1.85 10.50 -8.64
N SER A 45 0.88 11.11 -9.35
CA SER A 45 1.13 12.39 -9.98
C SER A 45 1.50 13.44 -8.92
N ALA A 46 2.21 14.50 -9.30
CA ALA A 46 2.68 15.54 -8.38
C ALA A 46 1.57 16.22 -7.53
N THR A 47 0.30 16.04 -7.89
CA THR A 47 -0.86 16.62 -7.20
C THR A 47 -1.66 15.63 -6.35
N ALA A 48 -1.40 14.32 -6.49
CA ALA A 48 -2.16 13.30 -5.77
C ALA A 48 -1.54 13.06 -4.39
N THR A 49 -2.29 13.44 -3.36
CA THR A 49 -1.91 13.29 -1.95
C THR A 49 -2.65 12.17 -1.24
N ASP A 50 -3.77 11.70 -1.78
CA ASP A 50 -4.67 10.76 -1.10
C ASP A 50 -4.28 9.31 -1.42
N CYS A 51 -3.38 8.75 -0.60
CA CYS A 51 -2.90 7.37 -0.76
C CYS A 51 -2.75 6.61 0.55
N ASN A 52 -2.86 7.28 1.70
CA ASN A 52 -3.15 6.55 2.93
C ASN A 52 -4.58 6.05 2.86
N ARG A 53 -4.87 4.92 3.51
CA ARG A 53 -6.16 4.24 3.38
C ARG A 53 -6.65 3.71 4.72
N VAL A 54 -7.96 3.84 4.94
CA VAL A 54 -8.73 2.99 5.85
C VAL A 54 -9.67 2.13 5.02
N ALA A 55 -9.63 0.81 5.20
CA ALA A 55 -10.63 -0.10 4.66
C ALA A 55 -11.49 -0.65 5.80
N LEU A 56 -12.81 -0.63 5.63
CA LEU A 56 -13.79 -1.20 6.56
C LEU A 56 -14.45 -2.39 5.88
N ASP A 57 -14.38 -3.55 6.53
CA ASP A 57 -14.82 -4.82 5.93
C ASP A 57 -16.29 -5.15 6.23
N ALA A 58 -16.90 -4.45 7.19
CA ALA A 58 -18.20 -4.79 7.72
C ALA A 58 -19.09 -3.57 8.00
N PRO A 59 -20.43 -3.74 7.93
CA PRO A 59 -21.40 -2.65 7.99
C PRO A 59 -21.46 -1.93 9.36
N ASP A 60 -21.08 -2.60 10.43
CA ASP A 60 -21.10 -2.14 11.82
C ASP A 60 -19.73 -1.63 12.30
N VAL A 61 -18.76 -1.51 11.40
CA VAL A 61 -17.43 -0.98 11.71
C VAL A 61 -17.39 0.50 11.37
N HIS A 62 -16.75 1.26 12.23
CA HIS A 62 -16.54 2.70 12.10
C HIS A 62 -15.06 3.02 12.27
N ALA A 63 -14.59 4.03 11.54
CA ALA A 63 -13.28 4.61 11.74
C ALA A 63 -13.37 6.13 11.75
N SER A 64 -12.76 6.78 12.73
CA SER A 64 -12.57 8.23 12.78
C SER A 64 -11.14 8.54 12.41
N VAL A 65 -10.92 9.41 11.42
CA VAL A 65 -9.59 9.81 10.95
C VAL A 65 -9.38 11.30 11.23
N ASP A 66 -8.43 11.61 12.09
CA ASP A 66 -7.95 12.97 12.38
C ASP A 66 -6.56 13.14 11.78
N THR A 67 -6.49 13.89 10.67
CA THR A 67 -5.23 14.15 9.96
C THR A 67 -4.38 15.22 10.64
N ASP A 68 -4.98 16.06 11.49
CA ASP A 68 -4.26 17.13 12.19
C ASP A 68 -3.52 16.56 13.40
N THR A 69 -4.19 15.69 14.16
CA THR A 69 -3.59 15.02 15.33
C THR A 69 -2.98 13.66 14.98
N HIS A 70 -3.01 13.26 13.71
CA HIS A 70 -2.53 11.96 13.23
C HIS A 70 -3.09 10.80 14.04
N THR A 71 -4.41 10.75 14.21
CA THR A 71 -5.09 9.73 15.01
C THR A 71 -6.15 9.02 14.19
N ILE A 72 -6.16 7.69 14.23
CA ILE A 72 -7.20 6.86 13.61
C ILE A 72 -7.82 6.00 14.69
N VAL A 73 -9.14 6.08 14.89
CA VAL A 73 -9.84 5.30 15.92
C VAL A 73 -10.87 4.39 15.27
N PHE A 74 -10.68 3.08 15.41
CA PHE A 74 -11.65 2.07 15.00
C PHE A 74 -12.62 1.73 16.12
N SER A 75 -13.85 1.44 15.74
CA SER A 75 -14.85 0.87 16.64
C SER A 75 -15.81 -0.03 15.89
N SER A 76 -16.43 -0.96 16.61
CA SER A 76 -17.51 -1.80 16.08
C SER A 76 -18.43 -2.23 17.21
N ASP A 77 -19.61 -2.76 16.86
CA ASP A 77 -20.54 -3.30 17.86
C ASP A 77 -19.90 -4.46 18.65
N ALA A 78 -20.07 -4.43 19.98
CA ALA A 78 -19.51 -5.40 20.90
C ALA A 78 -20.19 -6.78 20.86
N ALA A 79 -21.34 -6.91 20.20
CA ALA A 79 -22.07 -8.17 20.10
C ALA A 79 -21.42 -9.20 19.15
N ARG A 80 -20.39 -8.83 18.38
CA ARG A 80 -19.79 -9.70 17.36
C ARG A 80 -18.90 -10.79 17.96
N ARG A 81 -19.10 -12.05 17.53
CA ARG A 81 -18.40 -13.24 18.06
C ARG A 81 -17.57 -14.01 17.03
N THR A 82 -17.21 -13.37 15.91
CA THR A 82 -16.43 -14.00 14.84
C THR A 82 -15.05 -13.37 14.76
N LYS A 83 -14.01 -14.20 14.56
CA LYS A 83 -12.61 -13.78 14.34
C LYS A 83 -12.39 -13.23 12.92
N ASP A 84 -13.24 -12.32 12.51
CA ASP A 84 -13.19 -11.76 11.16
C ASP A 84 -12.27 -10.54 11.12
N VAL A 85 -11.73 -10.26 9.94
CA VAL A 85 -11.12 -8.96 9.67
C VAL A 85 -12.23 -7.92 9.63
N LEU A 86 -12.05 -6.84 10.40
CA LEU A 86 -13.02 -5.75 10.48
C LEU A 86 -12.58 -4.52 9.68
N GLY A 87 -11.28 -4.41 9.42
CA GLY A 87 -10.73 -3.36 8.60
C GLY A 87 -9.22 -3.36 8.62
N ASP A 88 -8.64 -2.43 7.90
CA ASP A 88 -7.21 -2.15 7.93
C ASP A 88 -6.89 -0.66 7.80
N VAL A 89 -5.65 -0.34 8.13
CA VAL A 89 -5.01 0.93 7.81
C VAL A 89 -3.80 0.63 6.93
N LEU A 90 -3.63 1.41 5.87
CA LEU A 90 -2.41 1.46 5.08
C LEU A 90 -1.83 2.87 5.13
N LEU A 91 -0.60 2.98 5.63
CA LEU A 91 0.16 4.23 5.67
C LEU A 91 1.31 4.14 4.66
N GLN A 92 1.39 5.13 3.79
CA GLN A 92 2.36 5.21 2.71
C GLN A 92 3.53 6.11 3.07
N GLY A 93 4.66 5.89 2.41
CA GLY A 93 5.82 6.74 2.54
C GLY A 93 7.04 6.24 1.79
N THR A 94 8.22 6.62 2.25
CA THR A 94 9.50 6.27 1.61
C THR A 94 10.60 6.02 2.62
N GLY A 95 11.67 5.36 2.20
CA GLY A 95 12.91 5.24 2.97
C GLY A 95 14.10 5.03 2.05
N VAL A 96 15.31 5.12 2.60
CA VAL A 96 16.57 4.89 1.91
C VAL A 96 17.05 3.48 2.21
N ASP A 97 17.25 2.67 1.16
CA ASP A 97 17.73 1.30 1.27
C ASP A 97 19.26 1.20 1.51
N GLY A 98 19.77 -0.02 1.56
CA GLY A 98 21.20 -0.28 1.79
C GLY A 98 22.13 0.19 0.66
N ASP A 99 21.60 0.42 -0.54
CA ASP A 99 22.34 0.92 -1.70
C ASP A 99 22.23 2.46 -1.81
N GLY A 100 21.58 3.11 -0.85
CA GLY A 100 21.39 4.56 -0.81
C GLY A 100 20.25 5.06 -1.70
N GLN A 101 19.40 4.16 -2.22
CA GLN A 101 18.27 4.52 -3.04
C GLN A 101 17.04 4.82 -2.21
N ARG A 102 16.32 5.90 -2.55
CA ARG A 102 15.00 6.16 -1.96
C ARG A 102 13.96 5.28 -2.64
N VAL A 103 13.29 4.44 -1.85
CA VAL A 103 12.27 3.49 -2.31
C VAL A 103 10.93 3.75 -1.61
N PRO A 104 9.80 3.41 -2.24
CA PRO A 104 8.50 3.49 -1.58
C PRO A 104 8.37 2.41 -0.48
N LEU A 105 7.70 2.78 0.61
CA LEU A 105 7.46 1.94 1.77
C LEU A 105 5.99 2.07 2.20
N SER A 106 5.41 1.00 2.73
CA SER A 106 4.09 1.09 3.36
C SER A 106 3.98 0.26 4.64
N VAL A 107 3.21 0.74 5.60
CA VAL A 107 2.77 -0.02 6.79
C VAL A 107 1.31 -0.39 6.64
N HIS A 108 1.01 -1.67 6.75
CA HIS A 108 -0.33 -2.21 6.68
C HIS A 108 -0.71 -2.82 8.04
N VAL A 109 -1.70 -2.24 8.71
CA VAL A 109 -2.25 -2.73 9.98
C VAL A 109 -3.59 -3.39 9.73
N LEU A 110 -3.64 -4.71 9.83
CA LEU A 110 -4.86 -5.49 9.72
C LEU A 110 -5.51 -5.66 11.09
N LEU A 111 -6.78 -5.30 11.23
CA LEU A 111 -7.51 -5.37 12.49
C LEU A 111 -8.53 -6.49 12.47
N ARG A 112 -8.44 -7.36 13.47
CA ARG A 112 -9.41 -8.43 13.74
C ARG A 112 -10.01 -8.24 15.11
N ARG A 113 -11.20 -8.79 15.31
CA ARG A 113 -11.85 -8.78 16.62
C ARG A 113 -12.33 -10.18 16.98
N ASP A 114 -12.20 -10.55 18.25
CA ASP A 114 -12.75 -11.78 18.82
C ASP A 114 -13.53 -11.41 20.08
N GLY A 115 -14.87 -11.31 19.97
CA GLY A 115 -15.70 -10.81 21.06
C GLY A 115 -15.35 -9.37 21.41
N VAL A 116 -14.90 -9.13 22.64
CA VAL A 116 -14.49 -7.79 23.09
C VAL A 116 -13.06 -7.43 22.72
N LYS A 117 -12.23 -8.43 22.36
CA LYS A 117 -10.80 -8.24 22.18
C LYS A 117 -10.46 -7.89 20.74
N TRP A 118 -9.63 -6.88 20.54
CA TRP A 118 -9.03 -6.58 19.25
C TRP A 118 -7.65 -7.19 19.12
N ASP A 119 -7.41 -7.89 18.02
CA ASP A 119 -6.11 -8.38 17.59
C ASP A 119 -5.64 -7.58 16.36
N ARG A 120 -4.33 -7.46 16.19
CA ARG A 120 -3.71 -6.78 15.05
C ARG A 120 -2.64 -7.67 14.42
N ASP A 121 -2.53 -7.60 13.10
CA ASP A 121 -1.36 -8.02 12.35
C ASP A 121 -0.76 -6.80 11.67
N VAL A 122 0.58 -6.66 11.70
CA VAL A 122 1.27 -5.54 11.06
C VAL A 122 2.23 -6.07 10.01
N TYR A 123 2.08 -5.57 8.79
CA TYR A 123 2.92 -5.91 7.65
C TYR A 123 3.60 -4.66 7.11
N VAL A 124 4.80 -4.85 6.59
CA VAL A 124 5.55 -3.83 5.87
C VAL A 124 5.66 -4.27 4.42
N HIS A 125 5.35 -3.37 3.49
CA HIS A 125 5.66 -3.58 2.08
C HIS A 125 6.83 -2.69 1.68
N ALA A 126 7.78 -3.30 1.00
CA ALA A 126 8.90 -2.63 0.36
C ALA A 126 9.24 -3.41 -0.92
N PRO A 127 9.62 -2.72 -2.02
CA PRO A 127 9.93 -3.40 -3.27
C PRO A 127 11.30 -4.10 -3.23
N VAL A 128 12.14 -3.77 -2.25
CA VAL A 128 13.46 -4.37 -2.01
C VAL A 128 13.53 -4.93 -0.59
N HIS A 129 14.43 -5.90 -0.39
CA HIS A 129 14.68 -6.48 0.93
C HIS A 129 15.79 -5.70 1.66
N GLY A 130 15.69 -5.58 2.99
CA GLY A 130 16.77 -5.02 3.80
C GLY A 130 16.27 -4.19 4.97
N GLN A 131 17.19 -3.42 5.55
CA GLN A 131 16.89 -2.36 6.51
C GLN A 131 16.79 -1.04 5.75
N PHE A 132 15.99 -0.12 6.29
CA PHE A 132 15.80 1.20 5.71
C PHE A 132 16.19 2.29 6.69
N THR A 133 16.75 3.37 6.15
CA THR A 133 17.11 4.60 6.86
C THR A 133 16.27 5.75 6.31
N GLU A 134 16.31 6.93 6.95
CA GLU A 134 15.54 8.11 6.51
C GLU A 134 14.07 7.82 6.15
N VAL A 135 13.45 6.96 6.97
CA VAL A 135 12.06 6.54 6.79
C VAL A 135 11.15 7.75 7.04
N ARG A 136 10.28 8.02 6.07
CA ARG A 136 9.28 9.08 6.08
C ARG A 136 7.92 8.43 5.89
N ILE A 137 7.17 8.30 6.97
CA ILE A 137 5.78 7.83 7.00
C ILE A 137 5.06 8.71 8.00
N ASP A 138 3.81 9.07 7.70
CA ASP A 138 3.03 9.93 8.58
C ASP A 138 2.86 9.28 9.96
N PRO A 139 3.03 10.06 11.05
CA PRO A 139 3.13 9.51 12.40
C PRO A 139 1.74 9.21 12.99
N TYR A 140 0.94 8.40 12.31
CA TYR A 140 -0.39 8.04 12.78
C TYR A 140 -0.33 7.11 14.00
N ARG A 141 -1.14 7.44 15.00
CA ARG A 141 -1.52 6.54 16.08
C ARG A 141 -2.82 5.85 15.68
N VAL A 142 -2.79 4.53 15.54
CA VAL A 142 -3.99 3.73 15.28
C VAL A 142 -4.50 3.17 16.60
N ARG A 143 -5.78 3.35 16.87
CA ARG A 143 -6.47 2.98 18.10
C ARG A 143 -7.71 2.17 17.83
N VAL A 144 -8.12 1.40 18.82
CA VAL A 144 -9.39 0.67 18.82
C VAL A 144 -10.17 1.01 20.09
N LYS A 145 -11.50 1.15 19.98
CA LYS A 145 -12.39 1.20 21.14
C LYS A 145 -12.57 -0.22 21.69
N GLU A 146 -12.17 -0.41 22.94
CA GLU A 146 -12.21 -1.69 23.65
C GLU A 146 -12.77 -1.46 25.07
N GLY A 147 -13.94 -2.05 25.35
CA GLY A 147 -14.67 -1.78 26.58
C GLY A 147 -15.11 -0.32 26.69
N GLY A 148 -14.78 0.34 27.81
CA GLY A 148 -15.09 1.74 28.07
C GLY A 148 -14.01 2.74 27.64
N GLY A 149 -12.97 2.32 26.92
CA GLY A 149 -11.83 3.16 26.57
C GLY A 149 -11.22 2.86 25.19
N GLU A 150 -10.08 3.49 24.93
CA GLU A 150 -9.28 3.30 23.70
C GLU A 150 -7.95 2.64 24.02
N ARG A 151 -7.46 1.81 23.10
CA ARG A 151 -6.13 1.19 23.17
C ARG A 151 -5.39 1.39 21.86
N ASP A 152 -4.10 1.67 21.97
CA ASP A 152 -3.20 1.76 20.83
C ASP A 152 -2.97 0.38 20.20
N VAL A 153 -3.10 0.33 18.88
CA VAL A 153 -2.79 -0.81 18.00
C VAL A 153 -1.78 -0.44 16.92
N LEU A 154 -1.25 0.79 16.90
CA LEU A 154 0.00 1.17 16.26
C LEU A 154 0.41 2.53 16.85
N THR A 155 1.70 2.69 17.14
CA THR A 155 2.26 4.00 17.52
C THR A 155 3.24 4.51 16.47
N PRO A 156 3.54 5.82 16.45
CA PRO A 156 4.52 6.38 15.52
C PRO A 156 5.94 5.81 15.71
N ASP A 157 6.34 5.60 16.97
CA ASP A 157 7.64 5.02 17.29
C ASP A 157 7.74 3.57 16.81
N GLU A 158 6.65 2.80 16.97
CA GLU A 158 6.58 1.44 16.45
C GLU A 158 6.67 1.42 14.92
N THR A 159 5.96 2.33 14.25
CA THR A 159 6.02 2.49 12.79
C THR A 159 7.44 2.66 12.28
N SER A 160 8.20 3.56 12.90
CA SER A 160 9.61 3.78 12.55
C SER A 160 10.48 2.55 12.83
N ALA A 161 10.24 1.88 13.96
CA ALA A 161 11.01 0.70 14.37
C ALA A 161 10.82 -0.51 13.43
N LEU A 162 9.65 -0.66 12.80
CA LEU A 162 9.37 -1.77 11.86
C LEU A 162 10.37 -1.82 10.69
N PHE A 163 10.84 -0.66 10.23
CA PHE A 163 11.76 -0.55 9.09
C PHE A 163 13.23 -0.49 9.51
N ALA A 164 13.54 0.21 10.61
CA ALA A 164 14.90 0.34 11.10
C ALA A 164 15.40 -0.99 11.70
N HIS A 165 14.55 -1.67 12.46
CA HIS A 165 14.89 -2.85 13.25
C HIS A 165 13.85 -3.96 13.09
N PRO A 166 13.74 -4.58 11.89
CA PRO A 166 12.74 -5.61 11.65
C PRO A 166 12.93 -6.79 12.61
N SER A 167 11.82 -7.24 13.22
CA SER A 167 11.83 -8.36 14.15
C SER A 167 12.38 -9.64 13.49
N PHE A 168 12.86 -10.60 14.29
CA PHE A 168 13.30 -11.89 13.75
C PHE A 168 12.20 -12.61 12.95
N ALA A 169 10.96 -12.59 13.45
CA ALA A 169 9.81 -13.19 12.77
C ALA A 169 9.53 -12.51 11.42
N SER A 170 9.60 -11.17 11.37
CA SER A 170 9.43 -10.41 10.13
C SER A 170 10.52 -10.75 9.10
N ARG A 171 11.78 -10.83 9.55
CA ARG A 171 12.90 -11.25 8.69
C ARG A 171 12.72 -12.68 8.16
N LEU A 172 12.23 -13.60 9.00
CA LEU A 172 11.92 -14.97 8.58
C LEU A 172 10.76 -15.01 7.59
N ALA A 173 9.67 -14.27 7.82
CA ALA A 173 8.54 -14.19 6.90
C ALA A 173 8.94 -13.66 5.53
N GLN A 174 9.80 -12.63 5.48
CA GLN A 174 10.39 -12.14 4.23
C GLN A 174 11.22 -13.20 3.49
N HIS A 175 11.80 -14.18 4.21
CA HIS A 175 12.50 -15.29 3.56
C HIS A 175 11.57 -16.35 3.00
N LEU A 176 10.32 -16.43 3.47
CA LEU A 176 9.31 -17.36 2.99
C LEU A 176 8.65 -16.89 1.69
N VAL A 177 8.52 -15.57 1.49
CA VAL A 177 8.00 -15.01 0.24
C VAL A 177 9.16 -14.73 -0.70
N LYS A 178 9.16 -15.35 -1.87
CA LYS A 178 10.16 -15.15 -2.92
C LYS A 178 9.49 -14.47 -4.11
N VAL A 179 9.96 -13.28 -4.44
CA VAL A 179 9.60 -12.59 -5.68
C VAL A 179 10.82 -12.56 -6.56
N ARG A 180 10.64 -12.92 -7.83
CA ARG A 180 11.70 -12.95 -8.84
C ARG A 180 11.11 -12.65 -10.20
N ALA A 181 11.92 -12.11 -11.11
CA ALA A 181 11.54 -12.04 -12.51
C ALA A 181 11.15 -13.43 -13.04
N THR A 182 10.08 -13.48 -13.84
CA THR A 182 9.62 -14.74 -14.41
C THR A 182 10.61 -15.29 -15.44
N ASP A 183 11.16 -14.43 -16.29
CA ASP A 183 12.30 -14.74 -17.14
C ASP A 183 13.60 -14.19 -16.51
N PRO A 184 14.50 -15.06 -15.99
CA PRO A 184 15.76 -14.61 -15.42
C PRO A 184 16.68 -13.90 -16.42
N LYS A 185 16.47 -14.08 -17.73
CA LYS A 185 17.22 -13.38 -18.78
C LYS A 185 16.72 -11.96 -19.02
N GLN A 186 15.51 -11.65 -18.55
CA GLN A 186 14.89 -10.34 -18.66
C GLN A 186 14.45 -9.87 -17.25
N PRO A 187 15.40 -9.69 -16.30
CA PRO A 187 15.06 -9.43 -14.90
C PRO A 187 14.39 -8.09 -14.68
N ALA A 188 14.52 -7.17 -15.62
CA ALA A 188 13.89 -5.87 -15.59
C ALA A 188 12.44 -5.92 -16.07
N ASP A 189 11.98 -7.02 -16.68
CA ASP A 189 10.59 -7.11 -17.13
C ASP A 189 9.63 -6.92 -15.96
N ASP A 190 8.54 -6.22 -16.27
CA ASP A 190 7.45 -5.94 -15.35
C ASP A 190 6.59 -7.22 -15.21
N ASP A 191 7.24 -8.33 -14.90
CA ASP A 191 6.70 -9.68 -14.90
C ASP A 191 7.44 -10.56 -13.89
N ILE A 192 6.74 -10.89 -12.81
CA ILE A 192 7.30 -11.52 -11.62
C ILE A 192 6.54 -12.79 -11.25
N THR A 193 7.29 -13.78 -10.77
CA THR A 193 6.73 -14.97 -10.13
C THR A 193 6.81 -14.83 -8.62
N ILE A 194 5.67 -14.96 -7.95
CA ILE A 194 5.57 -15.05 -6.49
C ILE A 194 5.59 -16.52 -6.09
N ALA A 195 6.47 -16.86 -5.15
CA ALA A 195 6.60 -18.20 -4.61
C ALA A 195 6.68 -18.19 -3.08
N LEU A 196 6.22 -19.27 -2.46
CA LEU A 196 6.24 -19.46 -1.01
C LEU A 196 7.10 -20.67 -0.63
N GLY A 197 7.95 -20.51 0.38
CA GLY A 197 8.73 -21.59 0.98
C GLY A 197 10.23 -21.29 1.08
N VAL A 198 11.01 -22.31 1.45
CA VAL A 198 12.46 -22.22 1.65
C VAL A 198 13.19 -23.26 0.82
N GLY A 199 14.24 -22.83 0.12
CA GLY A 199 15.13 -23.70 -0.64
C GLY A 199 14.37 -24.54 -1.66
N LYS A 200 14.62 -25.86 -1.66
CA LYS A 200 14.02 -26.83 -2.59
C LYS A 200 12.51 -27.04 -2.39
N LEU A 201 11.92 -26.56 -1.29
CA LEU A 201 10.49 -26.69 -1.00
C LEU A 201 9.67 -25.46 -1.43
N THR A 202 10.31 -24.52 -2.14
CA THR A 202 9.66 -23.32 -2.67
C THR A 202 8.64 -23.68 -3.75
N LYS A 203 7.40 -23.22 -3.63
CA LYS A 203 6.31 -23.42 -4.60
C LYS A 203 5.82 -22.09 -5.16
N SER A 204 5.76 -21.97 -6.48
CA SER A 204 5.14 -20.81 -7.13
C SER A 204 3.64 -20.79 -6.86
N VAL A 205 3.12 -19.63 -6.45
CA VAL A 205 1.70 -19.45 -6.12
C VAL A 205 0.98 -18.54 -7.09
N ALA A 206 1.68 -17.55 -7.64
CA ALA A 206 1.14 -16.62 -8.62
C ALA A 206 2.24 -16.05 -9.52
N ARG A 207 1.85 -15.54 -10.68
CA ARG A 207 2.66 -14.65 -11.52
C ARG A 207 1.88 -13.35 -11.72
N ALA A 208 2.56 -12.22 -11.62
CA ALA A 208 1.96 -10.92 -11.82
C ALA A 208 2.76 -10.14 -12.84
N SER A 209 2.09 -9.38 -13.70
CA SER A 209 2.76 -8.55 -14.70
C SER A 209 2.04 -7.23 -14.91
N PHE A 210 2.79 -6.21 -15.31
CA PHE A 210 2.27 -4.91 -15.72
C PHE A 210 2.84 -4.52 -17.09
N THR A 211 1.98 -4.30 -18.07
CA THR A 211 2.38 -3.90 -19.42
C THR A 211 1.74 -2.57 -19.78
N SER A 212 2.46 -1.73 -20.51
CA SER A 212 2.02 -0.41 -20.94
C SER A 212 2.66 -0.11 -22.30
N ASN A 213 1.93 0.60 -23.17
CA ASN A 213 2.46 1.12 -24.43
C ASN A 213 3.27 2.43 -24.27
N GLY A 214 3.23 3.06 -23.09
CA GLY A 214 4.05 4.22 -22.75
C GLY A 214 5.51 3.84 -22.44
N PRO A 215 6.43 4.83 -22.39
CA PRO A 215 7.82 4.63 -22.01
C PRO A 215 7.96 3.85 -20.69
N ARG A 216 9.03 3.06 -20.56
CA ARG A 216 9.24 2.24 -19.35
C ARG A 216 9.42 3.09 -18.11
N ASP A 217 10.22 4.14 -18.26
CA ASP A 217 10.59 5.17 -17.29
C ASP A 217 9.58 6.33 -17.20
N GLY A 218 8.44 6.20 -17.89
CA GLY A 218 7.38 7.21 -17.87
C GLY A 218 6.60 7.22 -16.55
N ASP A 219 5.96 8.36 -16.26
CA ASP A 219 5.03 8.49 -15.13
C ASP A 219 3.91 7.44 -15.20
N ILE A 220 3.84 6.60 -14.17
CA ILE A 220 2.81 5.55 -14.05
C ILE A 220 1.41 6.18 -14.02
N ALA A 221 1.24 7.32 -13.36
CA ALA A 221 -0.06 7.97 -13.28
C ALA A 221 -0.55 8.43 -14.67
N GLY A 222 0.31 9.08 -15.43
CA GLY A 222 0.06 9.40 -16.83
C GLY A 222 -0.21 8.17 -17.70
N ALA A 223 0.55 7.09 -17.52
CA ALA A 223 0.34 5.85 -18.28
C ALA A 223 -1.03 5.22 -18.02
N LEU A 224 -1.51 5.25 -16.77
CA LEU A 224 -2.81 4.70 -16.40
C LEU A 224 -3.99 5.55 -16.87
N ALA A 225 -3.85 6.87 -16.91
CA ALA A 225 -4.94 7.81 -17.19
C ALA A 225 -5.47 7.75 -18.63
N SER A 226 -4.60 7.57 -19.63
CA SER A 226 -5.00 7.62 -21.05
C SER A 226 -4.32 6.56 -21.93
N GLY A 227 -3.51 5.68 -21.34
CA GLY A 227 -2.73 4.70 -22.09
C GLY A 227 -3.48 3.42 -22.45
N THR A 228 -2.76 2.55 -23.15
CA THR A 228 -3.11 1.13 -23.29
C THR A 228 -2.19 0.34 -22.39
N TRP A 229 -2.76 -0.32 -21.40
CA TRP A 229 -2.03 -1.02 -20.35
C TRP A 229 -2.81 -2.21 -19.81
N ALA A 230 -2.12 -3.14 -19.16
CA ALA A 230 -2.73 -4.27 -18.48
C ALA A 230 -1.89 -4.71 -17.27
N ILE A 231 -2.57 -4.89 -16.14
CA ILE A 231 -2.08 -5.61 -14.96
C ILE A 231 -2.71 -6.99 -14.99
N ARG A 232 -1.89 -8.04 -14.96
CA ARG A 232 -2.36 -9.44 -14.99
C ARG A 232 -1.84 -10.19 -13.79
N LEU A 233 -2.71 -11.00 -13.19
CA LEU A 233 -2.37 -12.00 -12.18
C LEU A 233 -2.80 -13.38 -12.68
N ASP A 234 -1.83 -14.28 -12.79
CA ASP A 234 -2.01 -15.70 -13.10
C ASP A 234 -1.82 -16.53 -11.82
N VAL A 235 -2.83 -17.31 -11.43
CA VAL A 235 -2.77 -18.17 -10.25
C VAL A 235 -2.08 -19.48 -10.62
N LEU A 236 -1.01 -19.82 -9.90
CA LEU A 236 -0.19 -21.01 -10.18
C LEU A 236 -0.46 -22.17 -9.22
N SER A 237 -1.24 -21.94 -8.15
CA SER A 237 -1.56 -22.95 -7.14
C SER A 237 -2.94 -22.75 -6.50
N ASP A 238 -3.53 -23.83 -5.99
CA ASP A 238 -4.80 -23.83 -5.24
C ASP A 238 -4.62 -23.51 -3.74
N HIS A 239 -3.47 -22.98 -3.34
CA HIS A 239 -3.11 -22.74 -1.93
C HIS A 239 -3.39 -21.31 -1.45
N ILE A 240 -3.96 -20.46 -2.30
CA ILE A 240 -4.35 -19.10 -1.91
C ILE A 240 -5.66 -19.21 -1.11
N PRO A 241 -5.69 -18.80 0.18
CA PRO A 241 -6.91 -18.90 0.98
C PRO A 241 -8.05 -18.06 0.38
N VAL A 242 -9.29 -18.56 0.50
CA VAL A 242 -10.49 -17.88 -0.03
C VAL A 242 -10.62 -16.44 0.49
N TRP A 243 -10.35 -16.23 1.78
CA TRP A 243 -10.44 -14.91 2.40
C TRP A 243 -9.44 -13.90 1.80
N VAL A 244 -8.28 -14.37 1.32
CA VAL A 244 -7.29 -13.51 0.63
C VAL A 244 -7.88 -13.06 -0.70
N ALA A 245 -8.46 -13.97 -1.48
CA ALA A 245 -9.09 -13.63 -2.74
C ALA A 245 -10.24 -12.62 -2.54
N GLN A 246 -11.12 -12.88 -1.56
CA GLN A 246 -12.22 -11.98 -1.22
C GLN A 246 -11.74 -10.58 -0.82
N ARG A 247 -10.69 -10.51 0.01
CA ARG A 247 -10.12 -9.24 0.47
C ARG A 247 -9.48 -8.47 -0.68
N GLU A 248 -8.64 -9.10 -1.51
CA GLU A 248 -7.98 -8.40 -2.62
C GLU A 248 -9.02 -7.89 -3.64
N LEU A 249 -10.06 -8.68 -3.94
CA LEU A 249 -11.16 -8.23 -4.82
C LEU A 249 -11.88 -7.02 -4.24
N PHE A 250 -12.09 -6.99 -2.92
CA PHE A 250 -12.68 -5.84 -2.24
C PHE A 250 -11.77 -4.61 -2.29
N LEU A 251 -10.52 -4.76 -1.85
CA LEU A 251 -9.56 -3.66 -1.73
C LEU A 251 -9.32 -2.92 -3.06
N PHE A 252 -9.46 -3.60 -4.19
CA PHE A 252 -9.29 -2.99 -5.51
C PHE A 252 -10.61 -2.76 -6.25
N GLY A 253 -11.74 -2.80 -5.55
CA GLY A 253 -13.06 -2.44 -6.10
C GLY A 253 -13.56 -3.40 -7.21
N LEU A 254 -13.04 -4.63 -7.24
CA LEU A 254 -13.40 -5.64 -8.24
C LEU A 254 -14.59 -6.47 -7.78
N ASP A 255 -14.85 -6.52 -6.48
CA ASP A 255 -15.87 -7.33 -5.83
C ASP A 255 -17.32 -6.99 -6.21
N GLY A 256 -17.58 -5.87 -6.89
CA GLY A 256 -18.88 -5.57 -7.50
C GLY A 256 -19.13 -6.27 -8.85
N SER A 257 -18.08 -6.73 -9.54
CA SER A 257 -18.19 -7.31 -10.87
C SER A 257 -18.90 -8.67 -10.88
N PRO A 258 -19.79 -8.95 -11.83
CA PRO A 258 -20.32 -10.30 -12.04
C PRO A 258 -19.23 -11.33 -12.42
N LEU A 259 -18.17 -10.90 -13.11
CA LEU A 259 -17.09 -11.80 -13.57
C LEU A 259 -16.33 -12.45 -12.40
N VAL A 260 -16.22 -11.76 -11.27
CA VAL A 260 -15.50 -12.28 -10.10
C VAL A 260 -16.41 -13.03 -9.12
N LYS A 261 -17.69 -13.24 -9.44
CA LYS A 261 -18.63 -13.94 -8.54
C LYS A 261 -18.09 -15.29 -8.07
N THR A 262 -17.66 -16.13 -9.01
CA THR A 262 -17.12 -17.45 -8.69
C THR A 262 -15.86 -17.34 -7.82
N LEU A 263 -14.97 -16.39 -8.12
CA LEU A 263 -13.76 -16.11 -7.35
C LEU A 263 -14.07 -15.69 -5.91
N ARG A 264 -15.11 -14.87 -5.70
CA ARG A 264 -15.58 -14.49 -4.35
C ARG A 264 -16.09 -15.70 -3.56
N GLU A 265 -16.79 -16.62 -4.21
CA GLU A 265 -17.41 -17.77 -3.54
C GLU A 265 -16.40 -18.88 -3.22
N ARG A 266 -15.52 -19.22 -4.17
CA ARG A 266 -14.60 -20.37 -4.05
C ARG A 266 -13.14 -19.99 -3.78
N GLY A 267 -12.78 -18.71 -3.88
CA GLY A 267 -11.39 -18.26 -3.93
C GLY A 267 -10.72 -18.51 -5.28
N PHE A 268 -9.42 -18.23 -5.33
CA PHE A 268 -8.58 -18.50 -6.50
C PHE A 268 -8.27 -20.00 -6.63
N ALA A 269 -8.39 -20.53 -7.84
CA ALA A 269 -7.93 -21.85 -8.23
C ALA A 269 -6.75 -21.74 -9.20
N LYS A 270 -5.97 -22.79 -9.29
CA LYS A 270 -4.86 -22.90 -10.23
C LYS A 270 -5.37 -22.66 -11.66
N ASN A 271 -4.60 -21.87 -12.40
CA ASN A 271 -4.88 -21.37 -13.75
C ASN A 271 -6.00 -20.32 -13.83
N ASP A 272 -6.57 -19.88 -12.71
CA ASP A 272 -7.36 -18.65 -12.75
C ASP A 272 -6.47 -17.48 -13.19
N ARG A 273 -7.03 -16.62 -14.02
CA ARG A 273 -6.41 -15.38 -14.50
C ARG A 273 -7.37 -14.23 -14.27
N ILE A 274 -6.87 -13.20 -13.62
CA ILE A 274 -7.52 -11.90 -13.54
C ILE A 274 -6.63 -10.85 -14.21
N GLU A 275 -7.24 -9.99 -15.00
CA GLU A 275 -6.55 -8.93 -15.72
C GLU A 275 -7.40 -7.66 -15.66
N LEU A 276 -6.76 -6.58 -15.26
CA LEU A 276 -7.29 -5.24 -15.29
C LEU A 276 -6.52 -4.46 -16.35
N GLY A 277 -7.20 -3.72 -17.20
CA GLY A 277 -6.48 -2.96 -18.23
C GLY A 277 -7.28 -1.81 -18.79
N ALA A 278 -6.66 -1.07 -19.70
CA ALA A 278 -7.33 -0.10 -20.54
C ALA A 278 -6.86 -0.24 -21.99
N ARG A 279 -7.75 0.06 -22.94
CA ARG A 279 -7.40 0.27 -24.35
C ARG A 279 -7.80 1.68 -24.74
N ASP A 280 -6.80 2.50 -25.03
CA ASP A 280 -6.97 3.91 -25.35
C ASP A 280 -7.82 4.63 -24.28
N GLY A 281 -7.49 4.41 -23.00
CA GLY A 281 -8.22 4.94 -21.85
C GLY A 281 -9.53 4.22 -21.49
N ASN A 282 -10.03 3.30 -22.32
CA ASN A 282 -11.25 2.56 -22.03
C ASN A 282 -10.93 1.34 -21.15
N GLY A 283 -11.30 1.43 -19.87
CA GLY A 283 -11.04 0.41 -18.87
C GLY A 283 -11.81 -0.90 -19.08
N TYR A 284 -11.18 -2.03 -18.77
CA TYR A 284 -11.78 -3.35 -18.80
C TYR A 284 -11.31 -4.21 -17.62
N LEU A 285 -12.17 -5.15 -17.23
CA LEU A 285 -11.84 -6.25 -16.33
C LEU A 285 -12.03 -7.55 -17.11
N ARG A 286 -11.03 -8.44 -17.02
CA ARG A 286 -11.06 -9.75 -17.65
C ARG A 286 -10.76 -10.84 -16.63
N VAL A 287 -11.60 -11.86 -16.60
CA VAL A 287 -11.44 -13.04 -15.76
C VAL A 287 -11.55 -14.29 -16.62
N ASN A 288 -10.52 -15.13 -16.63
CA ASN A 288 -10.51 -16.40 -17.37
C ASN A 288 -10.94 -16.28 -18.84
N GLY A 289 -10.56 -15.17 -19.49
CA GLY A 289 -10.87 -14.89 -20.90
C GLY A 289 -12.20 -14.17 -21.14
N HIS A 290 -13.08 -14.07 -20.15
CA HIS A 290 -14.30 -13.25 -20.22
C HIS A 290 -13.98 -11.82 -19.83
N GLU A 291 -14.46 -10.84 -20.60
CA GLU A 291 -14.17 -9.42 -20.42
C GLU A 291 -15.45 -8.60 -20.29
N GLU A 292 -15.41 -7.57 -19.45
CA GLU A 292 -16.43 -6.53 -19.37
C GLU A 292 -15.77 -5.15 -19.34
N ALA A 293 -16.53 -4.13 -19.77
CA ALA A 293 -16.14 -2.74 -19.58
C ALA A 293 -16.10 -2.42 -18.08
N PHE A 294 -15.04 -1.77 -17.62
CA PHE A 294 -14.83 -1.47 -16.21
C PHE A 294 -14.29 -0.04 -16.05
N ALA A 295 -15.20 0.89 -15.76
CA ALA A 295 -14.87 2.31 -15.64
C ALA A 295 -13.86 2.61 -14.51
N GLY A 296 -13.83 1.77 -13.46
CA GLY A 296 -12.91 1.90 -12.34
C GLY A 296 -11.48 1.43 -12.62
N ALA A 297 -11.14 1.00 -13.84
CA ALA A 297 -9.87 0.31 -14.11
C ALA A 297 -8.63 1.12 -13.70
N ALA A 298 -8.55 2.40 -14.07
CA ALA A 298 -7.40 3.22 -13.72
C ALA A 298 -7.23 3.41 -12.20
N ALA A 299 -8.34 3.63 -11.48
CA ALA A 299 -8.32 3.79 -10.03
C ALA A 299 -7.91 2.48 -9.33
N SER A 300 -8.48 1.34 -9.74
CA SER A 300 -8.11 0.02 -9.23
C SER A 300 -6.65 -0.33 -9.53
N ALA A 301 -6.12 0.06 -10.70
CA ALA A 301 -4.72 -0.17 -11.06
C ALA A 301 -3.78 0.70 -10.23
N HIS A 302 -4.12 1.97 -10.01
CA HIS A 302 -3.40 2.84 -9.10
C HIS A 302 -3.34 2.25 -7.69
N ALA A 303 -4.50 1.91 -7.13
CA ALA A 303 -4.58 1.29 -5.81
C ALA A 303 -3.76 -0.01 -5.75
N PHE A 304 -3.87 -0.89 -6.75
CA PHE A 304 -3.07 -2.12 -6.79
C PHE A 304 -1.57 -1.84 -6.78
N LEU A 305 -1.08 -0.97 -7.68
CA LEU A 305 0.34 -0.66 -7.81
C LEU A 305 0.91 0.07 -6.58
N GLN A 306 0.10 0.84 -5.87
CA GLN A 306 0.53 1.62 -4.70
C GLN A 306 0.38 0.85 -3.39
N GLU A 307 -0.65 0.01 -3.26
CA GLU A 307 -1.10 -0.51 -1.98
C GLU A 307 -0.82 -2.00 -1.78
N SER A 308 -0.80 -2.77 -2.86
CA SER A 308 -0.45 -4.19 -2.82
C SER A 308 1.05 -4.36 -2.72
N PHE A 309 1.53 -5.32 -1.92
CA PHE A 309 2.94 -5.74 -1.93
C PHE A 309 3.41 -6.12 -3.35
N VAL A 310 2.58 -6.85 -4.10
CA VAL A 310 2.91 -7.31 -5.46
C VAL A 310 2.90 -6.14 -6.44
N GLY A 311 1.89 -5.28 -6.36
CA GLY A 311 1.78 -4.10 -7.20
C GLY A 311 2.91 -3.09 -6.96
N LEU A 312 3.33 -2.91 -5.71
CA LEU A 312 4.44 -2.02 -5.34
C LEU A 312 5.75 -2.44 -6.02
N ILE A 313 6.01 -3.75 -6.11
CA ILE A 313 7.18 -4.29 -6.83
C ILE A 313 7.07 -4.02 -8.33
N LEU A 314 5.90 -4.27 -8.92
CA LEU A 314 5.67 -4.02 -10.35
C LEU A 314 5.80 -2.54 -10.72
N GLY A 315 5.26 -1.65 -9.88
CA GLY A 315 5.43 -0.21 -10.05
C GLY A 315 6.91 0.20 -9.92
N TRP A 316 7.61 -0.36 -8.92
CA TRP A 316 9.02 -0.06 -8.70
C TRP A 316 9.91 -0.47 -9.87
N HIS A 317 9.67 -1.61 -10.53
CA HIS A 317 10.47 -2.04 -11.70
C HIS A 317 10.48 -1.02 -12.85
N ARG A 318 9.46 -0.16 -12.92
CA ARG A 318 9.35 0.93 -13.90
C ARG A 318 9.94 2.23 -13.43
N ASP A 319 10.25 2.35 -12.13
CA ASP A 319 10.92 3.52 -11.61
C ASP A 319 12.35 3.62 -12.17
N PRO A 320 12.76 4.79 -12.69
CA PRO A 320 14.11 5.00 -13.21
C PRO A 320 15.22 4.61 -12.22
N ALA A 321 15.00 4.76 -10.91
CA ALA A 321 15.95 4.38 -9.88
C ALA A 321 16.14 2.86 -9.78
N ALA A 322 15.07 2.08 -9.95
CA ALA A 322 15.13 0.62 -9.96
C ALA A 322 15.90 0.06 -11.17
N ALA A 323 15.71 0.68 -12.35
CA ALA A 323 16.43 0.31 -13.56
C ALA A 323 17.96 0.51 -13.41
N SER A 324 18.38 1.55 -12.68
CA SER A 324 19.79 1.82 -12.37
C SER A 324 20.40 0.79 -11.42
N ALA A 325 19.65 0.30 -10.43
CA ALA A 325 20.10 -0.76 -9.51
C ALA A 325 20.27 -2.10 -10.22
N ALA A 326 19.31 -2.48 -11.07
CA ALA A 326 19.37 -3.71 -11.86
C ALA A 326 20.56 -3.71 -12.84
N ALA A 327 20.84 -2.58 -13.49
CA ALA A 327 21.99 -2.44 -14.38
C ALA A 327 23.34 -2.56 -13.65
N SER A 328 23.42 -2.06 -12.41
CA SER A 328 24.62 -2.12 -11.58
C SER A 328 24.91 -3.53 -11.03
N ALA A 329 23.86 -4.33 -10.80
CA ALA A 329 23.98 -5.73 -10.36
C ALA A 329 24.43 -6.69 -11.49
N VAL A 330 24.23 -6.31 -12.76
CA VAL A 330 24.63 -7.09 -13.94
C VAL A 330 26.03 -6.72 -14.44
N ALA A 331 26.56 -5.56 -14.06
CA ALA A 331 27.93 -5.18 -14.39
C ALA A 331 28.93 -6.14 -13.71
N PRO A 332 29.82 -6.82 -14.45
CA PRO A 332 30.86 -7.63 -13.82
C PRO A 332 31.71 -6.72 -12.93
N LYS A 333 31.92 -7.12 -11.68
CA LYS A 333 32.93 -6.51 -10.80
C LYS A 333 34.30 -6.61 -11.50
N VAL A 334 34.66 -5.60 -12.28
CA VAL A 334 36.03 -5.43 -12.76
C VAL A 334 36.83 -5.02 -11.55
N ALA A 335 37.43 -6.00 -10.89
CA ALA A 335 38.48 -5.74 -9.91
C ALA A 335 39.58 -4.96 -10.63
N ARG A 336 39.71 -3.67 -10.33
CA ARG A 336 40.93 -2.92 -10.67
C ARG A 336 42.06 -3.52 -9.84
N SER A 337 42.79 -4.46 -10.43
CA SER A 337 44.13 -4.80 -9.97
C SER A 337 45.02 -3.59 -10.24
N THR A 338 45.38 -2.87 -9.19
CA THR A 338 46.52 -1.94 -9.21
C THR A 338 47.79 -2.74 -9.51
N PRO A 339 48.57 -2.42 -10.55
CA PRO A 339 49.87 -3.03 -10.74
C PRO A 339 50.83 -2.43 -9.71
N GLY A 340 51.37 -3.27 -8.82
CA GLY A 340 52.47 -2.90 -7.95
C GLY A 340 53.74 -2.64 -8.77
N MET A 341 54.39 -1.51 -8.50
CA MET A 341 55.76 -1.25 -8.94
C MET A 341 56.73 -2.16 -8.16
N PRO A 342 57.73 -2.77 -8.82
CA PRO A 342 58.82 -3.45 -8.13
C PRO A 342 59.85 -2.43 -7.60
N ALA A 343 60.67 -2.93 -6.67
CA ALA A 343 61.70 -2.24 -5.89
C ALA A 343 62.71 -1.41 -6.71
#